data_AF-A0A7V6D1W7-F1
#
_entry.id   AF-A0A7V6D1W7-F1
#
_cell.length_a   1.000
_cell.length_b   1.000
_cell.length_c   1.000
_cell.angle_alpha   90.00
_cell.angle_beta   90.00
_cell.angle_gamma   90.00
#
_symmetry.space_group_name_H-M   'P 1'
#
loop_
_entity.id
_entity.type
_entity.pdbx_description
1 polymer ?
#
loop_
_entity_poly.entity_id
_entity_poly.type
_entity_poly.pdbx_seq_one_letter_code
_entity_poly.pdbx_strand_id
1 'polypeptide(L)'
;GRDLSHYLNQEFRGEYLDRYVLKDPKPRMPLYHLVGALDPLTEEDIKQRINDGLPETLPEWIHYSGLTHLKIKLTGDDLDWDVERVIRVDRVASEVQKQRGVDRWYYSLDFNERCPSVEALMEFLRRVKERAPQAFERIQYIEQPTKRDLKADRHNVMHQAAKLKPIVVDESLTDFEMLLLAREMGYSGVALKACKGQTESLLLAAAAQKYRMFLCVQDLTCPGASLIHSAGLAAHIPGVAAIEANARQYVPAANKGWEERFPGVFDVRDGYVNTGILTGPGLGAV
;
A
#
# COMPACT_ATOMS: atom_id res chain seq x y z
N GLY A 1 -8.04 -20.51 24.00
CA GLY A 1 -8.98 -19.71 23.20
C GLY A 1 -9.59 -20.59 22.12
N ARG A 2 -10.53 -20.07 21.32
CA ARG A 2 -11.02 -20.76 20.10
C ARG A 2 -9.93 -20.70 19.02
N ASP A 3 -9.85 -21.71 18.17
CA ASP A 3 -8.96 -21.70 17.00
C ASP A 3 -9.56 -20.81 15.89
N LEU A 4 -8.78 -20.59 14.83
CA LEU A 4 -9.16 -19.75 13.69
C LEU A 4 -10.32 -20.34 12.89
N SER A 5 -10.60 -21.65 12.96
CA SER A 5 -11.73 -22.25 12.24
C SER A 5 -13.09 -21.80 12.76
N HIS A 6 -13.13 -21.32 14.00
CA HIS A 6 -14.33 -20.71 14.57
C HIS A 6 -14.71 -19.39 13.88
N TYR A 7 -13.73 -18.63 13.40
CA TYR A 7 -13.90 -17.30 12.81
C TYR A 7 -13.81 -17.30 11.29
N LEU A 8 -13.07 -18.25 10.72
CA LEU A 8 -12.83 -18.40 9.28
C LEU A 8 -13.58 -19.62 8.74
N ASN A 9 -12.87 -20.70 8.39
CA ASN A 9 -13.46 -21.97 7.97
C ASN A 9 -12.65 -23.17 8.49
N GLN A 10 -13.12 -24.38 8.16
CA GLN A 10 -12.53 -25.64 8.63
C GLN A 10 -11.07 -25.87 8.20
N GLU A 11 -10.58 -25.16 7.18
CA GLU A 11 -9.17 -25.26 6.77
C GLU A 11 -8.21 -24.75 7.85
N PHE A 12 -8.70 -23.89 8.76
CA PHE A 12 -7.92 -23.29 9.85
C PHE A 12 -8.05 -24.06 11.17
N ARG A 13 -8.57 -25.30 11.15
CA ARG A 13 -8.74 -26.11 12.36
C ARG A 13 -7.39 -26.37 13.03
N GLY A 14 -7.31 -26.11 14.33
CA GLY A 14 -6.09 -26.22 15.12
C GLY A 14 -5.07 -25.11 14.92
N GLU A 15 -5.37 -24.08 14.10
CA GLU A 15 -4.49 -22.94 13.88
C GLU A 15 -4.94 -21.73 14.72
N TYR A 16 -3.98 -20.98 15.25
CA TYR A 16 -4.22 -19.83 16.13
C TYR A 16 -3.48 -18.59 15.60
N LEU A 17 -3.90 -17.40 16.02
CA LEU A 17 -3.33 -16.14 15.52
C LEU A 17 -1.84 -15.98 15.83
N ASP A 18 -1.32 -16.58 16.91
CA ASP A 18 0.10 -16.57 17.27
C ASP A 18 1.00 -17.24 16.22
N ARG A 19 0.44 -18.09 15.34
CA ARG A 19 1.12 -18.62 14.16
C ARG A 19 1.30 -17.57 13.04
N TYR A 20 0.42 -16.57 12.99
CA TYR A 20 0.27 -15.63 11.89
C TYR A 20 0.61 -14.18 12.27
N VAL A 21 0.87 -13.93 13.55
CA VAL A 21 1.16 -12.60 14.10
C VAL A 21 2.42 -12.75 14.94
N LEU A 22 3.44 -11.96 14.63
CA LEU A 22 4.67 -11.92 15.38
C LEU A 22 4.39 -11.39 16.79
N LYS A 23 5.12 -11.93 17.76
CA LYS A 23 5.08 -11.40 19.13
C LYS A 23 5.75 -10.04 19.22
N ASP A 24 6.88 -9.88 18.54
CA ASP A 24 7.66 -8.65 18.51
C ASP A 24 7.52 -8.00 17.13
N PRO A 25 7.43 -6.66 17.05
CA PRO A 25 7.32 -5.98 15.77
C PRO A 25 8.62 -6.16 14.97
N LYS A 26 8.50 -6.19 13.64
CA LYS A 26 9.66 -5.92 12.78
C LYS A 26 10.25 -4.55 13.18
N PRO A 27 11.59 -4.41 13.24
CA PRO A 27 12.21 -3.17 13.72
C PRO A 27 11.91 -1.98 12.80
N ARG A 28 11.68 -2.24 11.51
CA ARG A 28 11.43 -1.22 10.50
C ARG A 28 10.47 -1.73 9.44
N MET A 29 9.64 -0.86 8.90
CA MET A 29 8.74 -1.14 7.77
C MET A 29 8.94 -0.10 6.66
N PRO A 30 9.04 -0.49 5.37
CA PRO A 30 9.10 0.49 4.29
C PRO A 30 7.82 1.35 4.26
N LEU A 31 7.99 2.63 3.97
CA LEU A 31 6.89 3.59 3.83
C LEU A 31 6.50 3.74 2.36
N TYR A 32 5.25 3.45 2.02
CA TYR A 32 4.64 3.94 0.80
C TYR A 32 4.28 5.42 0.95
N HIS A 33 4.91 6.25 0.12
CA HIS A 33 4.58 7.66 -0.03
C HIS A 33 3.57 7.83 -1.16
N LEU A 34 2.49 8.57 -0.92
CA LEU A 34 1.47 8.79 -1.94
C LEU A 34 1.96 9.80 -2.97
N VAL A 35 1.81 9.47 -4.24
CA VAL A 35 1.97 10.37 -5.38
C VAL A 35 0.57 10.55 -5.96
N GLY A 36 -0.18 11.48 -5.38
CA GLY A 36 -1.55 11.82 -5.76
C GLY A 36 -1.64 12.32 -7.20
N ALA A 37 -2.81 12.22 -7.84
CA ALA A 37 -2.97 12.62 -9.25
C ALA A 37 -2.66 14.11 -9.52
N LEU A 38 -2.82 14.95 -8.49
CA LEU A 38 -2.55 16.39 -8.53
C LEU A 38 -1.22 16.79 -7.89
N ASP A 39 -0.48 15.82 -7.32
CA ASP A 39 0.78 16.12 -6.64
C ASP A 39 1.84 16.49 -7.68
N PRO A 40 2.57 17.61 -7.47
CA PRO A 40 3.63 18.06 -8.37
C PRO A 40 4.75 17.01 -8.47
N LEU A 41 5.11 16.63 -9.70
CA LEU A 41 6.29 15.79 -9.92
C LEU A 41 7.56 16.63 -9.99
N THR A 42 7.45 17.83 -10.55
CA THR A 42 8.57 18.76 -10.79
C THR A 42 8.14 20.20 -10.54
N GLU A 43 9.09 21.13 -10.53
CA GLU A 43 8.81 22.58 -10.38
C GLU A 43 7.79 23.10 -11.40
N GLU A 44 7.79 22.55 -12.61
CA GLU A 44 6.88 22.97 -13.68
C GLU A 44 5.41 22.66 -13.37
N ASP A 45 5.15 21.68 -12.49
CA ASP A 45 3.81 21.34 -12.04
C ASP A 45 3.33 22.28 -10.91
N ILE A 46 4.22 23.07 -10.29
CA ILE A 46 3.88 24.00 -9.21
C ILE A 46 3.40 25.34 -9.78
N LYS A 47 2.12 25.66 -9.55
CA LYS A 47 1.57 27.00 -9.87
C LYS A 47 2.01 28.07 -8.86
N GLN A 48 1.99 27.72 -7.58
CA GLN A 48 2.40 28.59 -6.48
C GLN A 48 2.87 27.69 -5.33
N ARG A 49 4.06 28.00 -4.80
CA ARG A 49 4.60 27.30 -3.65
C ARG A 49 3.84 27.64 -2.37
N ILE A 50 3.57 26.62 -1.57
CA ILE A 50 2.94 26.73 -0.24
C ILE A 50 3.96 27.27 0.76
N ASN A 51 5.22 26.82 0.69
CA ASN A 51 6.30 27.19 1.61
C ASN A 51 5.97 26.99 3.11
N ASP A 52 5.30 25.89 3.45
CA ASP A 52 4.97 25.53 4.85
C ASP A 52 6.11 24.77 5.57
N GLY A 53 7.27 24.64 4.91
CA GLY A 53 8.44 23.93 5.43
C GLY A 53 8.49 22.44 5.07
N LEU A 54 7.52 21.94 4.30
CA LEU A 54 7.55 20.59 3.72
C LEU A 54 7.99 20.61 2.24
N PRO A 55 8.49 19.48 1.72
CA PRO A 55 8.69 19.28 0.29
C PRO A 55 7.40 19.45 -0.52
N GLU A 56 7.52 19.97 -1.73
CA GLU A 56 6.41 20.27 -2.64
C GLU A 56 6.50 19.49 -3.96
N THR A 57 7.68 19.00 -4.34
CA THR A 57 7.87 18.13 -5.51
C THR A 57 8.28 16.70 -5.13
N LEU A 58 8.07 15.75 -6.04
CA LEU A 58 8.51 14.37 -5.85
C LEU A 58 10.03 14.25 -5.57
N PRO A 59 10.95 14.93 -6.30
CA PRO A 59 12.38 14.94 -5.96
C PRO A 59 12.68 15.41 -4.55
N GLU A 60 12.05 16.52 -4.12
CA GLU A 60 12.24 17.05 -2.77
C GLU A 60 11.77 16.04 -1.73
N TRP A 61 10.63 15.37 -1.95
CA TRP A 61 10.15 14.30 -1.06
C TRP A 61 11.07 13.09 -1.02
N ILE A 62 11.59 12.65 -2.17
CA ILE A 62 12.54 11.52 -2.24
C ILE A 62 13.81 11.84 -1.46
N HIS A 63 14.35 13.06 -1.56
CA HIS A 63 15.50 13.49 -0.77
C HIS A 63 15.18 13.63 0.71
N TYR A 64 14.09 14.31 1.05
CA TYR A 64 13.70 14.62 2.42
C TYR A 64 13.41 13.37 3.27
N SER A 65 12.75 12.38 2.65
CA SER A 65 12.29 11.17 3.34
C SER A 65 12.98 9.89 2.92
N GLY A 66 13.97 9.98 2.04
CA GLY A 66 14.73 8.84 1.60
C GLY A 66 13.90 7.77 0.87
N LEU A 67 12.82 8.17 0.19
CA LEU A 67 11.77 7.28 -0.29
C LEU A 67 12.28 6.16 -1.21
N THR A 68 11.71 4.97 -1.07
CA THR A 68 11.94 3.79 -1.94
C THR A 68 10.66 3.06 -2.30
N HIS A 69 9.49 3.47 -1.79
CA HIS A 69 8.20 2.90 -2.12
C HIS A 69 7.24 4.06 -2.40
N LEU A 70 6.70 4.12 -3.61
CA LEU A 70 5.78 5.18 -4.04
C LEU A 70 4.44 4.57 -4.45
N LYS A 71 3.34 5.12 -3.95
CA LYS A 71 1.98 4.75 -4.36
C LYS A 71 1.48 5.76 -5.38
N ILE A 72 1.36 5.34 -6.63
CA ILE A 72 0.95 6.21 -7.74
C ILE A 72 -0.56 6.12 -7.87
N LYS A 73 -1.24 7.23 -7.63
CA LYS A 73 -2.68 7.36 -7.92
C LYS A 73 -2.89 7.56 -9.41
N LEU A 74 -3.80 6.78 -9.96
CA LEU A 74 -4.22 6.76 -11.34
C LEU A 74 -5.66 7.29 -11.46
N THR A 75 -6.06 7.79 -12.63
CA THR A 75 -7.47 8.15 -12.87
C THR A 75 -8.30 6.90 -13.11
N GLY A 76 -7.71 5.89 -13.75
CA GLY A 76 -8.30 4.60 -14.05
C GLY A 76 -9.32 4.59 -15.19
N ASP A 77 -9.78 5.76 -15.63
CA ASP A 77 -10.71 5.96 -16.75
C ASP A 77 -10.06 6.64 -17.96
N ASP A 78 -8.77 7.00 -17.89
CA ASP A 78 -7.97 7.55 -18.99
C ASP A 78 -6.65 6.78 -19.14
N LEU A 79 -6.64 5.84 -20.08
CA LEU A 79 -5.50 4.95 -20.34
C LEU A 79 -4.22 5.71 -20.74
N ASP A 80 -4.34 6.74 -21.57
CA ASP A 80 -3.16 7.50 -22.03
C ASP A 80 -2.57 8.29 -20.87
N TRP A 81 -3.42 8.94 -20.09
CA TRP A 81 -3.01 9.67 -18.90
C TRP A 81 -2.36 8.74 -17.87
N ASP A 82 -2.96 7.58 -17.59
CA ASP A 82 -2.45 6.62 -16.59
C ASP A 82 -1.06 6.08 -16.98
N VAL A 83 -0.89 5.67 -18.25
CA VAL A 83 0.40 5.18 -18.74
C VAL A 83 1.46 6.29 -18.64
N GLU A 84 1.12 7.52 -19.05
CA GLU A 84 2.04 8.65 -18.96
C GLU A 84 2.37 9.01 -17.50
N ARG A 85 1.40 8.90 -16.58
CA ARG A 85 1.59 9.16 -15.16
C ARG A 85 2.68 8.25 -14.59
N VAL A 86 2.62 6.95 -14.86
CA VAL A 86 3.64 6.00 -14.37
C VAL A 86 5.01 6.29 -14.98
N ILE A 87 5.07 6.59 -16.29
CA ILE A 87 6.34 6.89 -16.97
C ILE A 87 6.98 8.17 -16.44
N ARG A 88 6.20 9.24 -16.22
CA ARG A 88 6.70 10.50 -15.66
C ARG A 88 7.21 10.30 -14.23
N VAL A 89 6.45 9.62 -13.38
CA VAL A 89 6.89 9.29 -12.02
C VAL A 89 8.18 8.48 -12.06
N ASP A 90 8.27 7.48 -12.94
CA ASP A 90 9.46 6.63 -13.05
C ASP A 90 10.69 7.39 -13.50
N ARG A 91 10.54 8.29 -14.49
CA ARG A 91 11.63 9.13 -14.97
C ARG A 91 12.18 10.02 -13.85
N VAL A 92 11.29 10.73 -13.17
CA VAL A 92 11.66 11.64 -12.07
C VAL A 92 12.30 10.87 -10.92
N ALA A 93 11.67 9.78 -10.48
CA ALA A 93 12.22 8.95 -9.40
C ALA A 93 13.57 8.34 -9.77
N SER A 94 13.72 7.82 -10.99
CA SER A 94 14.98 7.20 -11.45
C SER A 94 16.15 8.19 -11.44
N GLU A 95 15.93 9.44 -11.85
CA GLU A 95 16.96 10.48 -11.84
C GLU A 95 17.44 10.75 -10.41
N VAL A 96 16.49 10.94 -9.48
CA VAL A 96 16.80 11.26 -8.08
C VAL A 96 17.43 10.06 -7.36
N GLN A 97 16.94 8.84 -7.59
CA GLN A 97 17.50 7.64 -6.99
C GLN A 97 18.93 7.37 -7.46
N LYS A 98 19.24 7.64 -8.74
CA LYS A 98 20.61 7.58 -9.26
C LYS A 98 21.53 8.54 -8.51
N GLN A 99 21.10 9.77 -8.24
CA GLN A 99 21.88 10.75 -7.47
C GLN A 99 22.10 10.29 -6.02
N ARG A 100 21.10 9.61 -5.44
CA ARG A 100 21.19 9.01 -4.10
C ARG A 100 21.99 7.71 -4.02
N GLY A 101 22.40 7.14 -5.16
CA GLY A 101 23.06 5.83 -5.19
C GLY A 101 22.13 4.66 -4.80
N VAL A 102 20.81 4.83 -4.94
CA VAL A 102 19.81 3.79 -4.65
C VAL A 102 19.45 3.10 -5.96
N ASP A 103 19.62 1.77 -6.00
CA ASP A 103 19.38 0.94 -7.19
C ASP A 103 18.02 0.23 -7.18
N ARG A 104 17.36 0.16 -6.01
CA ARG A 104 16.13 -0.60 -5.81
C ARG A 104 15.05 0.21 -5.09
N TRP A 105 13.89 0.31 -5.74
CA TRP A 105 12.67 0.92 -5.22
C TRP A 105 11.44 0.36 -5.94
N TYR A 106 10.25 0.68 -5.44
CA TYR A 106 9.00 0.03 -5.82
C TYR A 106 7.85 1.00 -6.02
N TYR A 107 6.92 0.61 -6.88
CA TYR A 107 5.65 1.28 -7.08
C TYR A 107 4.48 0.40 -6.69
N SER A 108 3.47 1.02 -6.10
CA SER A 108 2.11 0.48 -6.15
C SER A 108 1.27 1.38 -7.02
N LEU A 109 0.32 0.79 -7.74
CA LEU A 109 -0.58 1.51 -8.62
C LEU A 109 -2.00 1.39 -8.10
N ASP A 110 -2.70 2.49 -8.00
CA ASP A 110 -4.06 2.53 -7.46
C ASP A 110 -4.97 3.27 -8.43
N PHE A 111 -5.88 2.50 -9.07
CA PHE A 111 -6.84 2.96 -10.06
C PHE A 111 -8.13 3.48 -9.44
N ASN A 112 -8.25 3.44 -8.12
CA ASN A 112 -9.38 3.97 -7.38
C ASN A 112 -10.74 3.45 -7.90
N GLU A 113 -10.80 2.14 -8.22
CA GLU A 113 -11.97 1.41 -8.73
C GLU A 113 -12.48 1.79 -10.13
N ARG A 114 -11.74 2.59 -10.89
CA ARG A 114 -12.23 3.19 -12.15
C ARG A 114 -11.85 2.44 -13.41
N CYS A 115 -10.91 1.49 -13.34
CA CYS A 115 -10.55 0.68 -14.51
C CYS A 115 -11.79 -0.07 -15.01
N PRO A 116 -12.18 0.07 -16.29
CA PRO A 116 -13.46 -0.45 -16.75
C PRO A 116 -13.48 -1.98 -16.84
N SER A 117 -12.33 -2.62 -17.09
CA SER A 117 -12.23 -4.08 -17.18
C SER A 117 -10.79 -4.59 -17.05
N VAL A 118 -10.64 -5.91 -16.87
CA VAL A 118 -9.34 -6.58 -16.91
C VAL A 118 -8.62 -6.39 -18.25
N GLU A 119 -9.33 -6.29 -19.38
CA GLU A 119 -8.72 -6.03 -20.69
C GLU A 119 -8.07 -4.64 -20.74
N ALA A 120 -8.74 -3.62 -20.19
CA ALA A 120 -8.17 -2.28 -20.08
C ALA A 120 -6.93 -2.28 -19.17
N LEU A 121 -6.97 -3.01 -18.05
CA LEU A 121 -5.82 -3.17 -17.17
C LEU A 121 -4.64 -3.89 -17.87
N MET A 122 -4.93 -4.93 -18.65
CA MET A 122 -3.91 -5.66 -19.40
C MET A 122 -3.28 -4.79 -20.48
N GLU A 123 -4.07 -3.96 -21.16
CA GLU A 123 -3.57 -3.01 -22.15
C GLU A 123 -2.71 -1.93 -21.49
N PHE A 124 -3.13 -1.39 -20.34
CA PHE A 124 -2.32 -0.50 -19.53
C PHE A 124 -0.95 -1.12 -19.19
N LEU A 125 -0.95 -2.35 -18.65
CA LEU A 125 0.28 -3.05 -18.26
C LEU A 125 1.19 -3.30 -19.47
N ARG A 126 0.63 -3.68 -20.61
CA ARG A 126 1.36 -3.86 -21.86
C ARG A 126 2.05 -2.58 -22.30
N ARG A 127 1.32 -1.45 -22.32
CA ARG A 127 1.87 -0.15 -22.75
C ARG A 127 2.94 0.39 -21.81
N VAL A 128 2.78 0.23 -20.49
CA VAL A 128 3.84 0.58 -19.52
C VAL A 128 5.07 -0.28 -19.76
N LYS A 129 4.92 -1.60 -19.95
CA LYS A 129 6.04 -2.52 -20.20
C LYS A 129 6.80 -2.19 -21.48
N GLU A 130 6.10 -1.84 -22.55
CA GLU A 130 6.71 -1.49 -23.84
C GLU A 130 7.45 -0.15 -23.80
N ARG A 131 6.86 0.87 -23.16
CA ARG A 131 7.42 2.23 -23.14
C ARG A 131 8.47 2.43 -22.06
N ALA A 132 8.31 1.78 -20.90
CA ALA A 132 9.18 1.91 -19.74
C ALA A 132 9.30 0.56 -19.01
N PRO A 133 10.07 -0.41 -19.55
CA PRO A 133 10.16 -1.75 -18.99
C PRO A 133 10.66 -1.75 -17.53
N GLN A 134 11.57 -0.84 -17.18
CA GLN A 134 12.05 -0.70 -15.79
C GLN A 134 10.94 -0.20 -14.85
N ALA A 135 10.08 0.72 -15.31
CA ALA A 135 8.92 1.15 -14.54
C ALA A 135 7.96 -0.03 -14.30
N PHE A 136 7.71 -0.84 -15.33
CA PHE A 136 6.90 -2.05 -15.21
C PHE A 136 7.48 -3.03 -14.19
N GLU A 137 8.79 -3.29 -14.21
CA GLU A 137 9.43 -4.18 -13.24
C GLU A 137 9.30 -3.66 -11.80
N ARG A 138 9.36 -2.35 -11.60
CA ARG A 138 9.19 -1.70 -10.28
C ARG A 138 7.76 -1.75 -9.73
N ILE A 139 6.75 -2.01 -10.56
CA ILE A 139 5.38 -2.25 -10.05
C ILE A 139 5.41 -3.48 -9.16
N GLN A 140 5.19 -3.28 -7.87
CA GLN A 140 5.14 -4.32 -6.85
C GLN A 140 3.74 -4.93 -6.75
N TYR A 141 2.69 -4.10 -6.84
CA TYR A 141 1.29 -4.55 -6.91
C TYR A 141 0.38 -3.48 -7.54
N ILE A 142 -0.82 -3.91 -7.93
CA ILE A 142 -1.91 -3.05 -8.40
C ILE A 142 -3.09 -3.20 -7.43
N GLU A 143 -3.59 -2.08 -6.94
CA GLU A 143 -4.66 -1.98 -5.95
C GLU A 143 -6.00 -1.75 -6.64
N GLN A 144 -6.99 -2.57 -6.26
CA GLN A 144 -8.41 -2.47 -6.60
C GLN A 144 -8.65 -1.79 -7.97
N PRO A 145 -8.25 -2.44 -9.08
CA PRO A 145 -8.31 -1.80 -10.39
C PRO A 145 -9.74 -1.41 -10.76
N THR A 146 -10.69 -2.30 -10.49
CA THR A 146 -12.09 -2.21 -10.92
C THR A 146 -13.04 -2.03 -9.74
N LYS A 147 -14.32 -1.80 -10.04
CA LYS A 147 -15.40 -1.52 -9.06
C LYS A 147 -15.43 -2.51 -7.90
N ARG A 148 -15.69 -2.01 -6.68
CA ARG A 148 -15.73 -2.84 -5.47
C ARG A 148 -16.80 -3.93 -5.44
N ASP A 149 -17.90 -3.80 -6.17
CA ASP A 149 -19.00 -4.78 -6.12
C ASP A 149 -18.68 -6.02 -6.97
N LEU A 150 -17.85 -6.89 -6.39
CA LEU A 150 -17.43 -8.15 -7.00
C LEU A 150 -18.60 -9.12 -7.23
N LYS A 151 -19.67 -9.02 -6.43
CA LYS A 151 -20.86 -9.88 -6.58
C LYS A 151 -21.66 -9.49 -7.81
N ALA A 152 -21.75 -8.19 -8.12
CA ALA A 152 -22.37 -7.71 -9.35
C ALA A 152 -21.48 -7.91 -10.59
N ASP A 153 -20.15 -7.80 -10.44
CA ASP A 153 -19.20 -7.80 -11.56
C ASP A 153 -18.46 -9.13 -11.77
N ARG A 154 -19.17 -10.27 -11.66
CA ARG A 154 -18.57 -11.62 -11.68
C ARG A 154 -17.85 -12.00 -12.98
N HIS A 155 -18.07 -11.25 -14.05
CA HIS A 155 -17.42 -11.50 -15.35
C HIS A 155 -16.03 -10.85 -15.43
N ASN A 156 -15.76 -9.83 -14.63
CA ASN A 156 -14.53 -9.05 -14.65
C ASN A 156 -13.49 -9.66 -13.70
N VAL A 157 -12.82 -10.72 -14.16
CA VAL A 157 -11.91 -11.53 -13.34
C VAL A 157 -10.43 -11.18 -13.58
N MET A 158 -9.63 -11.16 -12.52
CA MET A 158 -8.25 -10.67 -12.49
C MET A 158 -7.19 -11.73 -12.81
N HIS A 159 -7.57 -12.97 -13.09
CA HIS A 159 -6.64 -14.10 -13.28
C HIS A 159 -5.51 -13.85 -14.28
N GLN A 160 -5.77 -13.17 -15.40
CA GLN A 160 -4.74 -12.88 -16.39
C GLN A 160 -3.79 -11.76 -15.92
N ALA A 161 -4.33 -10.70 -15.30
CA ALA A 161 -3.53 -9.64 -14.72
C ALA A 161 -2.65 -10.13 -13.56
N ALA A 162 -3.19 -11.03 -12.74
CA ALA A 162 -2.49 -11.65 -11.61
C ALA A 162 -1.27 -12.51 -12.02
N LYS A 163 -1.19 -12.97 -13.28
CA LYS A 163 0.00 -13.63 -13.82
C LYS A 163 1.15 -12.66 -14.07
N LEU A 164 0.85 -11.37 -14.25
CA LEU A 164 1.85 -10.34 -14.52
C LEU A 164 2.31 -9.66 -13.24
N LYS A 165 1.36 -9.26 -12.39
CA LYS A 165 1.62 -8.52 -11.13
C LYS A 165 0.58 -8.91 -10.08
N PRO A 166 0.91 -8.85 -8.77
CA PRO A 166 -0.09 -9.01 -7.72
C PRO A 166 -1.24 -8.02 -7.87
N ILE A 167 -2.47 -8.53 -7.85
CA ILE A 167 -3.69 -7.71 -7.87
C ILE A 167 -4.31 -7.77 -6.47
N VAL A 168 -4.29 -6.63 -5.80
CA VAL A 168 -4.66 -6.47 -4.40
C VAL A 168 -6.10 -6.02 -4.29
N VAL A 169 -6.89 -6.76 -3.51
CA VAL A 169 -8.25 -6.36 -3.14
C VAL A 169 -8.18 -5.37 -1.97
N ASP A 170 -8.95 -4.28 -2.04
CA ASP A 170 -9.06 -3.27 -0.98
C ASP A 170 -10.51 -2.89 -0.70
N GLU A 171 -11.15 -2.06 -1.52
CA GLU A 171 -12.50 -1.57 -1.26
C GLU A 171 -13.54 -2.70 -1.22
N SER A 172 -13.32 -3.79 -1.96
CA SER A 172 -14.17 -4.98 -1.89
C SER A 172 -13.94 -5.83 -0.65
N LEU A 173 -12.82 -5.66 0.06
CA LEU A 173 -12.45 -6.50 1.19
C LEU A 173 -13.10 -6.01 2.47
N THR A 174 -14.25 -6.60 2.80
CA THR A 174 -15.02 -6.29 4.01
C THR A 174 -15.00 -7.40 5.05
N ASP A 175 -14.85 -8.65 4.62
CA ASP A 175 -14.90 -9.84 5.46
C ASP A 175 -14.25 -11.05 4.77
N PHE A 176 -14.24 -12.20 5.45
CA PHE A 176 -13.68 -13.45 4.93
C PHE A 176 -14.43 -14.02 3.72
N GLU A 177 -15.75 -13.85 3.60
CA GLU A 177 -16.51 -14.29 2.42
C GLU A 177 -16.04 -13.51 1.18
N MET A 178 -15.87 -12.20 1.32
CA MET A 178 -15.36 -11.34 0.27
C MET A 178 -13.91 -11.65 -0.08
N LEU A 179 -13.07 -12.07 0.89
CA LEU A 179 -11.73 -12.58 0.59
C LEU A 179 -11.79 -13.83 -0.30
N LEU A 180 -12.66 -14.80 0.04
CA LEU A 180 -12.82 -16.02 -0.76
C LEU A 180 -13.33 -15.70 -2.17
N LEU A 181 -14.30 -14.79 -2.29
CA LEU A 181 -14.80 -14.33 -3.58
C LEU A 181 -13.71 -13.62 -4.41
N ALA A 182 -12.95 -12.70 -3.80
CA ALA A 182 -11.86 -12.01 -4.48
C ALA A 182 -10.82 -13.01 -5.02
N ARG A 183 -10.45 -14.02 -4.21
CA ARG A 183 -9.55 -15.10 -4.63
C ARG A 183 -10.12 -15.91 -5.80
N GLU A 184 -11.41 -16.27 -5.74
CA GLU A 184 -12.10 -16.97 -6.84
C GLU A 184 -12.03 -16.14 -8.14
N MET A 185 -12.18 -14.82 -8.02
CA MET A 185 -12.09 -13.87 -9.14
C MET A 185 -10.65 -13.53 -9.55
N GLY A 186 -9.63 -14.12 -8.94
CA GLY A 186 -8.23 -13.99 -9.36
C GLY A 186 -7.47 -12.84 -8.71
N TYR A 187 -8.01 -12.19 -7.68
CA TYR A 187 -7.21 -11.32 -6.83
C TYR A 187 -6.18 -12.15 -6.06
N SER A 188 -4.93 -11.68 -6.07
CA SER A 188 -3.77 -12.40 -5.55
C SER A 188 -3.12 -11.72 -4.35
N GLY A 189 -3.67 -10.60 -3.88
CA GLY A 189 -3.21 -9.87 -2.71
C GLY A 189 -4.33 -9.21 -1.93
N VAL A 190 -4.01 -8.75 -0.73
CA VAL A 190 -4.93 -8.14 0.24
C VAL A 190 -4.33 -6.87 0.82
N ALA A 191 -5.12 -5.79 0.80
CA ALA A 191 -4.86 -4.55 1.53
C ALA A 191 -5.51 -4.61 2.90
N LEU A 192 -4.69 -4.71 3.95
CA LEU A 192 -5.14 -4.66 5.34
C LEU A 192 -5.21 -3.21 5.81
N LYS A 193 -6.23 -2.88 6.61
CA LYS A 193 -6.40 -1.52 7.16
C LYS A 193 -6.84 -1.61 8.62
N ALA A 194 -5.99 -1.13 9.52
CA ALA A 194 -6.30 -1.12 10.96
C ALA A 194 -7.60 -0.37 11.27
N CYS A 195 -7.88 0.71 10.53
CA CYS A 195 -9.09 1.52 10.66
C CYS A 195 -10.38 0.86 10.14
N LYS A 196 -10.29 -0.19 9.29
CA LYS A 196 -11.45 -1.01 8.90
C LYS A 196 -11.83 -2.03 9.99
N GLY A 197 -10.91 -2.32 10.92
CA GLY A 197 -11.12 -3.20 12.05
C GLY A 197 -9.88 -4.04 12.35
N GLN A 198 -9.43 -4.02 13.61
CA GLN A 198 -8.24 -4.76 14.04
C GLN A 198 -8.46 -6.27 13.96
N THR A 199 -9.54 -6.80 14.56
CA THR A 199 -9.83 -8.24 14.58
C THR A 199 -9.95 -8.78 13.16
N GLU A 200 -10.72 -8.11 12.31
CA GLU A 200 -10.89 -8.52 10.90
C GLU A 200 -9.54 -8.50 10.17
N SER A 201 -8.74 -7.44 10.34
CA SER A 201 -7.41 -7.37 9.73
C SER A 201 -6.50 -8.54 10.14
N LEU A 202 -6.54 -8.96 11.41
CA LEU A 202 -5.74 -10.10 11.89
C LEU A 202 -6.24 -11.44 11.31
N LEU A 203 -7.56 -11.63 11.23
CA LEU A 203 -8.18 -12.83 10.66
C LEU A 203 -7.89 -12.94 9.15
N LEU A 204 -8.08 -11.85 8.40
CA LEU A 204 -7.80 -11.78 6.97
C LEU A 204 -6.30 -11.90 6.68
N ALA A 205 -5.43 -11.36 7.53
CA ALA A 205 -3.99 -11.56 7.41
C ALA A 205 -3.60 -13.03 7.57
N ALA A 206 -4.17 -13.74 8.55
CA ALA A 206 -3.93 -15.17 8.72
C ALA A 206 -4.41 -15.97 7.49
N ALA A 207 -5.59 -15.63 6.97
CA ALA A 207 -6.11 -16.26 5.77
C ALA A 207 -5.25 -16.00 4.53
N ALA A 208 -4.89 -14.73 4.28
CA ALA A 208 -4.03 -14.34 3.17
C ALA A 208 -2.64 -15.02 3.25
N GLN A 209 -2.04 -15.11 4.45
CA GLN A 209 -0.78 -15.84 4.64
C GLN A 209 -0.93 -17.33 4.31
N LYS A 210 -1.96 -18.00 4.82
CA LYS A 210 -2.23 -19.42 4.53
C LYS A 210 -2.44 -19.65 3.02
N TYR A 211 -3.13 -18.72 2.37
CA TYR A 211 -3.39 -18.72 0.94
C TYR A 211 -2.26 -18.16 0.08
N ARG A 212 -1.12 -17.79 0.69
CA ARG A 212 0.09 -17.27 0.02
C ARG A 212 -0.19 -16.05 -0.86
N MET A 213 -1.08 -15.18 -0.39
CA MET A 213 -1.43 -13.93 -1.05
C MET A 213 -0.42 -12.83 -0.72
N PHE A 214 -0.29 -11.86 -1.62
CA PHE A 214 0.46 -10.64 -1.34
C PHE A 214 -0.20 -9.84 -0.22
N LEU A 215 0.60 -9.19 0.62
CA LEU A 215 0.12 -8.44 1.79
C LEU A 215 0.71 -7.04 1.81
N CYS A 216 -0.16 -6.05 1.96
CA CYS A 216 0.20 -4.68 2.26
C CYS A 216 -0.69 -4.13 3.37
N VAL A 217 -0.20 -3.12 4.08
CA VAL A 217 -1.03 -2.33 5.00
C VAL A 217 -1.23 -0.97 4.38
N GLN A 218 -2.49 -0.62 4.16
CA GLN A 218 -2.87 0.69 3.68
C GLN A 218 -3.38 1.56 4.83
N ASP A 219 -3.30 2.86 4.60
CA ASP A 219 -3.79 3.88 5.51
C ASP A 219 -4.92 4.65 4.80
N LEU A 220 -5.80 5.31 5.56
CA LEU A 220 -6.83 6.20 5.01
C LEU A 220 -6.49 7.65 5.38
N THR A 221 -5.21 8.02 5.26
CA THR A 221 -4.67 9.30 5.75
C THR A 221 -4.94 9.47 7.26
N CYS A 222 -4.73 8.41 8.04
CA CYS A 222 -5.00 8.44 9.47
C CYS A 222 -3.80 9.04 10.23
N PRO A 223 -3.98 10.12 11.01
CA PRO A 223 -2.90 10.73 11.80
C PRO A 223 -2.77 10.11 13.21
N GLY A 224 -1.69 10.48 13.91
CA GLY A 224 -1.49 10.22 15.33
C GLY A 224 -1.62 8.75 15.74
N ALA A 225 -2.43 8.47 16.77
CA ALA A 225 -2.67 7.12 17.27
C ALA A 225 -3.12 6.13 16.19
N SER A 226 -3.90 6.58 15.22
CA SER A 226 -4.38 5.72 14.15
C SER A 226 -3.26 5.28 13.21
N LEU A 227 -2.28 6.15 12.91
CA LEU A 227 -1.07 5.75 12.17
C LEU A 227 -0.24 4.76 12.98
N ILE A 228 -0.10 4.98 14.29
CA ILE A 228 0.65 4.08 15.16
C ILE A 228 0.02 2.68 15.14
N HIS A 229 -1.32 2.60 15.17
CA HIS A 229 -2.03 1.34 15.05
C HIS A 229 -1.79 0.65 13.69
N SER A 230 -1.85 1.39 12.57
CA SER A 230 -1.50 0.84 11.25
C SER A 230 -0.05 0.35 11.19
N ALA A 231 0.90 1.11 11.74
CA ALA A 231 2.33 0.77 11.79
C ALA A 231 2.58 -0.49 12.64
N GLY A 232 1.90 -0.59 13.78
CA GLY A 232 1.88 -1.77 14.62
C GLY A 232 1.34 -2.99 13.89
N LEU A 233 0.19 -2.87 13.23
CA LEU A 233 -0.40 -3.95 12.43
C LEU A 233 0.59 -4.44 11.36
N ALA A 234 1.18 -3.51 10.60
CA ALA A 234 2.14 -3.84 9.54
C ALA A 234 3.40 -4.53 10.05
N ALA A 235 3.91 -4.09 11.20
CA ALA A 235 5.14 -4.62 11.78
C ALA A 235 4.97 -6.02 12.37
N HIS A 236 3.77 -6.37 12.86
CA HIS A 236 3.50 -7.67 13.47
C HIS A 236 3.02 -8.73 12.46
N ILE A 237 2.61 -8.36 11.25
CA ILE A 237 2.13 -9.34 10.26
C ILE A 237 3.28 -9.77 9.34
N PRO A 238 3.70 -11.06 9.36
CA PRO A 238 4.68 -11.58 8.42
C PRO A 238 4.22 -11.42 6.97
N GLY A 239 5.17 -11.15 6.08
CA GLY A 239 4.88 -10.99 4.65
C GLY A 239 4.33 -9.64 4.20
N VAL A 240 3.94 -8.72 5.10
CA VAL A 240 3.59 -7.34 4.71
C VAL A 240 4.79 -6.67 4.02
N ALA A 241 4.55 -6.16 2.81
CA ALA A 241 5.58 -5.54 1.98
C ALA A 241 5.99 -4.14 2.49
N ALA A 242 5.00 -3.31 2.84
CA ALA A 242 5.18 -1.93 3.27
C ALA A 242 3.89 -1.41 3.94
N ILE A 243 3.99 -0.22 4.53
CA ILE A 243 2.87 0.53 5.10
C ILE A 243 2.68 1.86 4.35
N GLU A 244 1.45 2.21 3.99
CA GLU A 244 1.10 3.56 3.56
C GLU A 244 0.97 4.51 4.77
N ALA A 245 1.47 5.75 4.65
CA ALA A 245 1.24 6.78 5.66
C ALA A 245 1.17 8.17 5.02
N ASN A 246 -0.05 8.62 4.70
CA ASN A 246 -0.25 9.86 3.95
C ASN A 246 -0.41 11.08 4.86
N ALA A 247 -0.70 10.87 6.15
CA ALA A 247 -0.97 11.95 7.09
C ALA A 247 0.19 12.95 7.20
N ARG A 248 1.44 12.50 7.03
CA ARG A 248 2.64 13.35 6.96
C ARG A 248 2.66 14.31 5.75
N GLN A 249 1.89 14.02 4.70
CA GLN A 249 1.75 14.87 3.50
C GLN A 249 0.59 15.83 3.66
N TYR A 250 -0.60 15.32 4.01
CA TYR A 250 -1.84 16.10 3.87
C TYR A 250 -2.39 16.68 5.18
N VAL A 251 -2.03 16.11 6.33
CA VAL A 251 -2.45 16.60 7.66
C VAL A 251 -1.31 16.60 8.68
N PRO A 252 -0.11 17.13 8.34
CA PRO A 252 1.10 16.98 9.16
C PRO A 252 0.95 17.57 10.57
N ALA A 253 0.15 18.64 10.73
CA ALA A 253 -0.12 19.25 12.03
C ALA A 253 -0.75 18.27 13.04
N ALA A 254 -1.56 17.31 12.58
CA ALA A 254 -2.20 16.32 13.43
C ALA A 254 -1.22 15.29 14.03
N ASN A 255 0.00 15.20 13.49
CA ASN A 255 1.05 14.30 13.96
C ASN A 255 2.01 14.96 14.97
N LYS A 256 2.03 16.30 15.07
CA LYS A 256 3.04 17.05 15.84
C LYS A 256 3.16 16.61 17.30
N GLY A 257 2.03 16.37 17.97
CA GLY A 257 2.01 15.92 19.38
C GLY A 257 2.54 14.50 19.61
N TRP A 258 2.86 13.76 18.55
CA TRP A 258 3.29 12.36 18.60
C TRP A 258 4.76 12.15 18.19
N GLU A 259 5.37 13.11 17.49
CA GLU A 259 6.72 12.99 16.91
C GLU A 259 7.79 12.64 17.96
N GLU A 260 7.80 13.34 19.10
CA GLU A 260 8.77 13.10 20.19
C GLU A 260 8.54 11.74 20.88
N ARG A 261 7.28 11.34 21.04
CA ARG A 261 6.90 10.09 21.71
C ARG A 261 7.18 8.85 20.84
N PHE A 262 7.13 9.01 19.52
CA PHE A 262 7.31 7.93 18.55
C PHE A 262 8.28 8.35 17.43
N PRO A 263 9.56 8.53 17.77
CA PRO A 263 10.56 9.04 16.83
C PRO A 263 10.73 8.09 15.63
N GLY A 264 10.71 8.65 14.43
CA GLY A 264 10.82 7.89 13.17
C GLY A 264 9.53 7.19 12.71
N VAL A 265 8.40 7.35 13.42
CA VAL A 265 7.08 6.92 12.91
C VAL A 265 6.44 7.99 12.03
N PHE A 266 6.51 9.25 12.47
CA PHE A 266 5.84 10.38 11.81
C PHE A 266 6.76 11.19 10.90
N ASP A 267 8.01 11.41 11.31
CA ASP A 267 9.06 12.03 10.49
C ASP A 267 10.01 10.95 9.97
N VAL A 268 9.71 10.42 8.78
CA VAL A 268 10.50 9.37 8.12
C VAL A 268 11.58 10.02 7.25
N ARG A 269 12.84 9.62 7.44
CA ARG A 269 14.01 10.24 6.78
C ARG A 269 14.82 9.31 5.86
N ASP A 270 14.58 8.02 5.94
CA ASP A 270 15.36 7.03 5.21
C ASP A 270 14.48 5.98 4.50
N GLY A 271 13.20 6.30 4.30
CA GLY A 271 12.23 5.47 3.61
C GLY A 271 11.58 4.41 4.49
N TYR A 272 11.91 4.35 5.78
CA TYR A 272 11.39 3.36 6.71
C TYR A 272 10.76 3.98 7.96
N VAL A 273 9.57 3.50 8.30
CA VAL A 273 8.91 3.74 9.58
C VAL A 273 9.65 2.96 10.67
N ASN A 274 10.02 3.63 11.76
CA ASN A 274 10.64 3.02 12.94
C ASN A 274 9.60 2.27 13.78
N THR A 275 9.31 1.03 13.43
CA THR A 275 8.29 0.21 14.09
C THR A 275 8.82 -0.57 15.29
N GLY A 276 10.14 -0.65 15.48
CA GLY A 276 10.77 -1.39 16.59
C GLY A 276 10.50 -0.80 17.97
N ILE A 277 10.06 0.46 18.05
CA ILE A 277 9.65 1.10 19.30
C ILE A 277 8.22 0.73 19.71
N LEU A 278 7.44 0.11 18.82
CA LEU A 278 6.05 -0.24 19.05
C LEU A 278 5.93 -1.58 19.78
N THR A 279 6.41 -1.62 21.03
CA THR A 279 6.51 -2.85 21.86
C THR A 279 5.51 -2.92 23.00
N GLY A 280 4.66 -1.90 23.17
CA GLY A 280 3.62 -1.88 24.20
C GLY A 280 2.49 -2.90 23.95
N PRO A 281 1.62 -3.17 24.94
CA PRO A 281 0.44 -4.00 24.74
C PRO A 281 -0.43 -3.59 23.54
N GLY A 282 -1.18 -4.57 23.02
CA GLY A 282 -1.90 -4.41 21.75
C GLY A 282 -0.95 -4.50 20.56
N LEU A 283 -1.20 -3.72 19.51
CA LEU A 283 -0.28 -3.60 18.38
C LEU A 283 0.80 -2.53 18.64
N GLY A 284 1.37 -2.53 19.85
CA GLY A 284 2.63 -1.84 20.14
C GLY A 284 2.57 -0.43 20.70
N ALA A 285 1.40 0.14 20.98
CA ALA A 285 1.23 1.58 21.18
C ALA A 285 0.75 2.02 22.57
N VAL A 286 0.25 1.08 23.38
CA VAL A 286 -0.32 1.33 24.72
C VAL A 286 0.75 1.17 25.79
#